data_AF-K2CMY3-F1
#
_entry.id   AF-K2CMY3-F1
#
_cell.length_a   1.000
_cell.length_b   1.000
_cell.length_c   1.000
_cell.angle_alpha   90.00
_cell.angle_beta   90.00
_cell.angle_gamma   90.00
#
_symmetry.space_group_name_H-M   'P 1'
#
loop_
_entity.id
_entity.type
_entity.pdbx_description
1 polymer ?
#
loop_
_entity_poly.entity_id
_entity_poly.type
_entity_poly.pdbx_seq_one_letter_code
_entity_poly.pdbx_strand_id
1 'polypeptide(L)'
;MGHMPNADSRPGFIQPIQPQDQWTAKLYEKYGFITPPSLEELELKVTQMLEDPLEALSAAEMMLGRRVDAQDKEVTPILFNLGLSGAEKFGLLLIQKTLEANPTGQTAKFKLRK
;
A
#
# COMPACT_ATOMS: atom_id res chain seq x y z
N MET A 1 -3.70 -37.50 -9.81
CA MET A 1 -2.82 -36.32 -10.05
C MET A 1 -3.47 -35.16 -9.33
N GLY A 2 -2.87 -34.69 -8.23
CA GLY A 2 -3.44 -33.61 -7.43
C GLY A 2 -3.33 -32.29 -8.19
N HIS A 3 -4.46 -31.62 -8.38
CA HIS A 3 -4.47 -30.22 -8.78
C HIS A 3 -3.85 -29.40 -7.64
N MET A 4 -2.62 -28.94 -7.83
CA MET A 4 -2.13 -27.78 -7.10
C MET A 4 -2.96 -26.58 -7.55
N PRO A 5 -3.53 -25.78 -6.64
CA PRO A 5 -4.09 -24.50 -7.01
C PRO A 5 -2.94 -23.60 -7.49
N ASN A 6 -3.00 -23.12 -8.73
CA ASN A 6 -2.09 -22.09 -9.24
C ASN A 6 -2.11 -20.91 -8.27
N ALA A 7 -0.93 -20.50 -7.80
CA ALA A 7 -0.77 -19.32 -6.96
C ALA A 7 -1.10 -18.00 -7.71
N ASP A 8 -1.28 -18.08 -9.03
CA ASP A 8 -1.40 -16.98 -9.99
C ASP A 8 -2.78 -16.28 -10.09
N SER A 9 -3.67 -16.43 -9.11
CA SER A 9 -4.99 -15.79 -9.18
C SER A 9 -5.46 -15.31 -7.83
N ARG A 10 -4.68 -14.42 -7.21
CA ARG A 10 -5.14 -13.64 -6.07
C ARG A 10 -5.77 -12.34 -6.61
N PRO A 11 -7.10 -12.22 -6.69
CA PRO A 11 -7.78 -11.06 -7.30
C PRO A 11 -7.52 -9.72 -6.59
N GLY A 12 -6.91 -9.73 -5.41
CA GLY A 12 -6.45 -8.52 -4.71
C GLY A 12 -5.11 -7.97 -5.20
N PHE A 13 -4.24 -8.78 -5.81
CA PHE A 13 -2.90 -8.35 -6.27
C PHE A 13 -2.92 -7.73 -7.67
N ILE A 14 -3.92 -8.11 -8.48
CA ILE A 14 -4.07 -7.64 -9.88
C ILE A 14 -4.74 -6.26 -9.93
N GLN A 15 -5.43 -5.84 -8.86
CA GLN A 15 -6.13 -4.55 -8.87
C GLN A 15 -5.12 -3.39 -8.88
N PRO A 16 -5.22 -2.49 -9.87
CA PRO A 16 -4.33 -1.35 -9.96
C PRO A 16 -4.54 -0.39 -8.80
N ILE A 17 -3.45 0.14 -8.26
CA ILE A 17 -3.47 1.16 -7.23
C ILE A 17 -3.76 2.50 -7.87
N GLN A 18 -5.04 2.89 -7.86
CA GLN A 18 -5.48 4.16 -8.42
C GLN A 18 -4.89 5.35 -7.63
N PRO A 19 -4.32 6.35 -8.31
CA PRO A 19 -3.93 7.59 -7.67
C PRO A 19 -5.21 8.37 -7.29
N GLN A 20 -5.26 8.85 -6.06
CA GLN A 20 -6.35 9.66 -5.53
C GLN A 20 -6.18 11.14 -5.87
N ASP A 21 -4.99 11.55 -6.29
CA ASP A 21 -4.63 12.93 -6.57
C ASP A 21 -3.66 13.05 -7.76
N GLN A 22 -3.52 14.27 -8.29
CA GLN A 22 -2.64 14.52 -9.44
C GLN A 22 -1.15 14.36 -9.09
N TRP A 23 -0.78 14.52 -7.82
CA TRP A 23 0.61 14.38 -7.39
C TRP A 23 1.06 12.92 -7.49
N THR A 24 0.27 12.01 -6.94
CA THR A 24 0.52 10.56 -7.02
C THR A 24 0.48 10.02 -8.45
N ALA A 25 -0.39 10.57 -9.31
CA ALA A 25 -0.36 10.27 -10.74
C ALA A 25 0.98 10.66 -11.39
N LYS A 26 1.48 11.87 -11.11
CA LYS A 26 2.81 12.32 -11.60
C LYS A 26 3.96 11.52 -11.00
N LEU A 27 3.79 11.05 -9.78
CA LEU A 27 4.79 10.22 -9.11
C LEU A 27 4.93 8.87 -9.82
N TYR A 28 3.82 8.24 -10.20
CA TYR A 28 3.84 7.04 -11.05
C TYR A 28 4.56 7.28 -12.37
N GLU A 29 4.26 8.38 -13.07
CA GLU A 29 4.97 8.75 -14.31
C GLU A 29 6.49 8.92 -14.08
N LYS A 30 6.89 9.58 -12.98
CA LYS A 30 8.31 9.77 -12.60
C LYS A 30 9.04 8.43 -12.47
N TYR A 31 8.39 7.39 -11.95
CA TYR A 31 8.97 6.06 -11.78
C TYR A 31 8.68 5.11 -12.96
N GLY A 32 8.15 5.61 -14.07
CA GLY A 32 8.02 4.88 -15.33
C GLY A 32 6.69 4.14 -15.51
N PHE A 33 5.70 4.38 -14.65
CA PHE A 33 4.37 3.79 -14.77
C PHE A 33 3.47 4.68 -15.63
N ILE A 34 3.15 4.21 -16.84
CA ILE A 34 2.30 4.91 -17.82
C ILE A 34 0.81 4.78 -17.44
N THR A 35 0.46 3.70 -16.76
CA THR A 35 -0.87 3.44 -16.19
C THR A 35 -0.73 3.13 -14.71
N PRO A 36 -1.81 3.30 -13.90
CA PRO A 36 -1.79 2.91 -12.49
C PRO A 36 -1.28 1.47 -12.33
N PRO A 37 -0.19 1.25 -11.57
CA PRO A 37 0.43 -0.06 -11.45
C PRO A 37 -0.40 -1.00 -10.58
N SER A 38 -0.30 -2.30 -10.87
CA SER A 38 -0.77 -3.36 -9.99
C SER A 38 0.06 -3.42 -8.70
N LEU A 39 -0.46 -4.13 -7.69
CA LEU A 39 0.25 -4.33 -6.43
C LEU A 39 1.56 -5.08 -6.63
N GLU A 40 1.58 -6.07 -7.53
CA GLU A 40 2.76 -6.87 -7.85
C GLU A 40 3.86 -6.01 -8.52
N GLU A 41 3.48 -5.14 -9.45
CA GLU A 41 4.42 -4.21 -10.09
C GLU A 41 5.02 -3.21 -9.10
N LEU A 42 4.22 -2.77 -8.11
CA LEU A 42 4.70 -1.89 -7.05
C LEU A 42 5.56 -2.61 -6.03
N GLU A 43 5.26 -3.86 -5.67
CA GLU A 43 5.90 -4.57 -4.56
C GLU A 43 7.42 -4.54 -4.66
N LEU A 44 7.99 -4.93 -5.80
CA LEU A 44 9.44 -4.95 -5.98
C LEU A 44 10.04 -3.54 -5.90
N LYS A 45 9.43 -2.56 -6.55
CA LYS A 45 9.95 -1.20 -6.66
C LYS A 45 9.85 -0.44 -5.34
N VAL A 46 8.68 -0.49 -4.70
CA VAL A 46 8.36 0.19 -3.45
C VAL A 46 9.17 -0.42 -2.30
N THR A 47 9.29 -1.75 -2.24
CA THR A 47 10.09 -2.42 -1.19
C THR A 47 11.52 -1.91 -1.17
N GLN A 48 12.16 -1.76 -2.33
CA GLN A 48 13.52 -1.20 -2.43
C GLN A 48 13.57 0.27 -2.03
N MET A 49 12.61 1.08 -2.48
CA MET A 49 12.56 2.51 -2.16
C MET A 49 12.29 2.76 -0.66
N LEU A 50 11.59 1.86 0.03
CA LEU A 50 11.33 1.96 1.47
C LEU A 50 12.57 1.74 2.35
N GLU A 51 13.65 1.20 1.78
CA GLU A 51 14.94 1.09 2.45
C GLU A 51 15.77 2.38 2.34
N ASP A 52 15.48 3.22 1.33
CA ASP A 52 16.12 4.53 1.19
C ASP A 52 15.28 5.61 1.88
N PRO A 53 15.79 6.26 2.95
CA PRO A 53 15.05 7.29 3.67
C PRO A 53 14.70 8.51 2.80
N LEU A 54 15.42 8.76 1.70
CA LEU A 54 15.11 9.86 0.77
C LEU A 54 13.93 9.53 -0.14
N GLU A 55 13.68 8.24 -0.40
CA GLU A 55 12.64 7.77 -1.32
C GLU A 55 11.44 7.15 -0.59
N ALA A 56 11.56 6.84 0.71
CA ALA A 56 10.55 6.16 1.50
C ALA A 56 9.18 6.86 1.51
N LEU A 57 9.15 8.19 1.54
CA LEU A 57 7.89 8.94 1.44
C LEU A 57 7.23 8.75 0.08
N SER A 58 7.99 8.89 -1.02
CA SER A 58 7.46 8.66 -2.36
C SER A 58 6.99 7.21 -2.55
N ALA A 59 7.71 6.24 -1.97
CA ALA A 59 7.32 4.84 -1.98
C ALA A 59 5.96 4.61 -1.27
N ALA A 60 5.76 5.28 -0.13
CA ALA A 60 4.52 5.23 0.62
C ALA A 60 3.35 5.88 -0.15
N GLU A 61 3.59 7.03 -0.77
CA GLU A 61 2.59 7.72 -1.58
C GLU A 61 2.14 6.88 -2.77
N MET A 62 3.09 6.21 -3.43
CA MET A 62 2.80 5.26 -4.50
C MET A 62 2.00 4.06 -3.99
N MET A 63 2.38 3.48 -2.86
CA MET A 63 1.69 2.31 -2.32
C MET A 63 0.25 2.63 -1.87
N LEU A 64 0.07 3.76 -1.18
CA LEU A 64 -1.23 4.20 -0.69
C LEU A 64 -2.09 4.81 -1.79
N GLY A 65 -1.48 5.28 -2.88
CA GLY A 65 -2.15 5.99 -3.97
C GLY A 65 -2.68 7.34 -3.52
N ARG A 66 -2.11 7.96 -2.47
CA ARG A 66 -2.44 9.31 -2.00
C ARG A 66 -1.19 10.00 -1.50
N ARG A 67 -1.23 11.33 -1.44
CA ARG A 67 -0.19 12.12 -0.77
C ARG A 67 -0.03 11.72 0.71
N VAL A 68 1.20 11.70 1.18
CA VAL A 68 1.60 11.44 2.57
C VAL A 68 2.47 12.59 3.02
N ASP A 69 1.99 13.36 4.00
CA ASP A 69 2.79 14.43 4.59
C ASP A 69 3.57 13.92 5.81
N ALA A 70 4.66 14.60 6.18
CA ALA A 70 5.49 14.22 7.33
C ALA A 70 4.76 14.23 8.70
N GLN A 71 3.54 14.76 8.73
CA GLN A 71 2.67 14.76 9.92
C GLN A 71 1.68 13.59 9.93
N ASP A 72 1.67 12.74 8.89
CA ASP A 72 0.81 11.56 8.82
C ASP A 72 1.21 10.57 9.92
N LYS A 73 0.41 10.54 10.99
CA LYS A 73 0.71 9.79 12.21
C LYS A 73 0.62 8.29 12.04
N GLU A 74 -0.05 7.82 10.99
CA GLU A 74 -0.22 6.39 10.71
C GLU A 74 0.92 5.88 9.84
N VAL A 75 1.36 6.70 8.87
CA VAL A 75 2.37 6.30 7.88
C VAL A 75 3.80 6.64 8.32
N THR A 76 4.04 7.83 8.86
CA THR A 76 5.39 8.31 9.21
C THR A 76 6.14 7.37 10.17
N PRO A 77 5.52 6.80 11.22
CA PRO A 77 6.20 5.85 12.09
C PRO A 77 6.64 4.56 11.38
N ILE A 78 5.92 4.12 10.35
CA ILE A 78 6.30 2.95 9.55
C ILE A 78 7.56 3.25 8.75
N LEU A 79 7.60 4.41 8.09
CA LEU A 79 8.69 4.77 7.17
C LEU A 79 10.03 4.97 7.87
N PHE A 80 10.01 5.60 9.05
CA PHE A 80 11.22 5.97 9.79
C PHE A 80 11.59 4.99 10.91
N ASN A 81 10.92 3.83 10.99
CA ASN A 81 11.34 2.77 11.89
C ASN A 81 12.59 2.07 11.33
N LEU A 82 13.73 2.27 12.00
CA LEU A 82 15.03 1.70 11.63
C LEU A 82 15.12 0.18 11.88
N GLY A 83 14.17 -0.40 12.61
CA GLY A 83 14.10 -1.84 12.88
C GLY A 83 13.29 -2.63 11.87
N LEU A 84 12.66 -1.98 10.88
CA LEU A 84 11.85 -2.64 9.85
C LEU A 84 12.58 -2.65 8.51
N SER A 85 12.60 -3.81 7.86
CA SER A 85 13.01 -3.97 6.47
C SER A 85 12.02 -3.30 5.51
N GLY A 86 12.45 -3.05 4.27
CA GLY A 86 11.56 -2.53 3.23
C GLY A 86 10.30 -3.40 3.03
N ALA A 87 10.44 -4.72 3.12
CA ALA A 87 9.33 -5.66 2.96
C ALA A 87 8.33 -5.59 4.11
N GLU A 88 8.80 -5.43 5.35
CA GLU A 88 7.92 -5.23 6.51
C GLU A 88 7.18 -3.90 6.42
N LYS A 89 7.86 -2.83 6.01
CA LYS A 89 7.23 -1.53 5.75
C LYS A 89 6.16 -1.63 4.67
N PHE A 90 6.45 -2.35 3.58
CA PHE A 90 5.48 -2.58 2.50
C PHE A 90 4.23 -3.30 3.02
N GLY A 91 4.40 -4.39 3.79
CA GLY A 91 3.30 -5.12 4.40
C GLY A 91 2.43 -4.26 5.31
N LEU A 92 3.04 -3.39 6.12
CA LEU A 92 2.31 -2.46 6.99
C LEU A 92 1.55 -1.39 6.20
N LEU A 93 2.14 -0.86 5.12
CA LEU A 93 1.46 0.09 4.23
C LEU A 93 0.28 -0.56 3.48
N LEU A 94 0.38 -1.84 3.11
CA LEU A 94 -0.74 -2.59 2.54
C LEU A 94 -1.90 -2.73 3.53
N ILE A 95 -1.59 -2.98 4.81
CA ILE A 95 -2.60 -3.00 5.88
C ILE A 95 -3.25 -1.62 6.02
N GLN A 96 -2.46 -0.55 6.08
CA GLN A 96 -2.96 0.82 6.16
C GLN A 96 -3.91 1.14 4.98
N LYS A 97 -3.51 0.82 3.75
CA LYS A 97 -4.36 0.98 2.56
C LYS A 97 -5.70 0.26 2.70
N THR A 98 -5.68 -0.95 3.25
CA THR A 98 -6.88 -1.76 3.45
C THR A 98 -7.82 -1.14 4.49
N LEU A 99 -7.26 -0.54 5.55
CA LEU A 99 -8.03 0.20 6.56
C LEU A 99 -8.65 1.47 5.98
N GLU A 100 -7.92 2.19 5.13
CA GLU A 100 -8.42 3.40 4.45
C GLU A 100 -9.55 3.09 3.46
N ALA A 101 -9.46 1.97 2.75
CA ALA A 101 -10.52 1.51 1.83
C ALA A 101 -11.77 0.99 2.56
N ASN A 102 -11.64 0.60 3.83
CA ASN A 102 -12.74 0.19 4.70
C ASN A 102 -12.86 1.12 5.92
N PRO A 103 -13.31 2.38 5.73
CA PRO A 103 -13.46 3.33 6.83
C PRO A 103 -14.56 2.95 7.84
N THR A 104 -15.22 1.81 7.65
CA THR A 104 -16.23 1.29 8.57
C THR A 104 -15.62 0.82 9.88
N GLY A 105 -15.50 1.77 10.80
CA GLY A 105 -16.04 1.62 12.15
C GLY A 105 -17.55 1.32 12.11
N GLN A 106 -17.95 0.23 11.43
CA GLN A 106 -19.15 -0.48 11.83
C GLN A 106 -18.78 -1.08 13.18
N THR A 107 -19.07 -0.32 14.25
CA THR A 107 -19.50 -0.95 15.48
C THR A 107 -20.48 -2.01 15.05
N ALA A 108 -20.05 -3.27 15.07
CA ALA A 108 -20.94 -4.40 15.09
C ALA A 108 -21.78 -4.15 16.34
N LYS A 109 -22.91 -3.46 16.19
CA LYS A 109 -23.98 -3.45 17.17
C LYS A 109 -24.44 -4.90 17.19
N PHE A 110 -23.74 -5.71 17.97
CA PHE A 110 -24.28 -6.94 18.51
C PHE A 110 -25.50 -6.49 19.30
N LYS A 111 -26.65 -6.45 18.63
CA LYS A 111 -27.93 -6.51 19.30
C LYS A 111 -27.95 -7.89 19.95
N LEU A 112 -27.45 -7.96 21.18
CA LEU A 112 -27.82 -8.99 22.13
C LEU A 112 -29.34 -8.89 22.23
N ARG A 113 -30.04 -9.75 21.50
CA ARG A 113 -31.45 -9.98 21.78
C ARG A 113 -31.47 -10.64 23.16
N LYS A 114 -32.00 -9.92 24.14
CA LYS A 114 -32.46 -10.50 25.41
C LYS A 114 -33.60 -11.47 25.14
#